data_AF-A0A455SIY6-F1
#
_entry.id   AF-A0A455SIY6-F1
#
_cell.length_a   1.000
_cell.length_b   1.000
_cell.length_c   1.000
_cell.angle_alpha   90.00
_cell.angle_beta   90.00
_cell.angle_gamma   90.00
#
_symmetry.space_group_name_H-M   'P 1'
#
loop_
_entity.id
_entity.type
_entity.pdbx_description
1 polymer ?
#
loop_
_entity_poly.entity_id
_entity_poly.type
_entity_poly.pdbx_seq_one_letter_code
_entity_poly.pdbx_strand_id
1 'polypeptide(L)' 'MQQEIQDLVQHYGEAEQKGDVAALQQLLADDFMCVGPLGFQLTKAQTLARFT' A
#
# COMPACT_ATOMS: atom_id res chain seq x y z
N MET A 1 5.48 -5.23 18.81
CA MET A 1 4.87 -6.04 17.74
C MET A 1 3.39 -5.75 17.49
N GLN A 2 2.45 -5.98 18.42
CA GLN A 2 1.01 -5.76 18.13
C GLN A 2 0.68 -4.27 17.84
N GLN A 3 1.32 -3.33 18.54
CA GLN A 3 1.13 -1.90 18.28
C GLN A 3 1.70 -1.48 16.93
N GLU A 4 2.93 -1.90 16.60
CA GLU A 4 3.60 -1.58 15.33
C GLU A 4 2.78 -2.03 14.10
N ILE A 5 2.12 -3.19 14.17
CA ILE A 5 1.25 -3.67 13.07
C ILE A 5 0.02 -2.79 12.92
N GLN A 6 -0.60 -2.37 14.04
CA GLN A 6 -1.77 -1.49 14.00
C GLN A 6 -1.40 -0.11 13.43
N ASP A 7 -0.27 0.44 13.87
CA ASP A 7 0.24 1.71 13.38
C ASP A 7 0.52 1.64 11.88
N LEU A 8 1.12 0.54 11.40
CA LEU A 8 1.35 0.29 9.98
C LEU A 8 0.05 0.26 9.17
N VAL A 9 -0.95 -0.49 9.64
CA VAL A 9 -2.26 -0.62 8.95
C VAL A 9 -2.97 0.73 8.90
N GLN A 10 -2.93 1.50 9.99
CA GLN A 10 -3.50 2.85 10.03
C GLN A 10 -2.79 3.77 9.04
N HIS A 11 -1.45 3.82 9.07
CA HIS A 11 -0.67 4.70 8.19
C HIS A 11 -0.89 4.37 6.71
N TYR A 12 -0.95 3.07 6.38
CA TYR A 12 -1.27 2.59 5.05
C TYR A 12 -2.66 3.06 4.60
N GLY A 13 -3.68 2.86 5.44
CA GLY A 13 -5.05 3.27 5.13
C GLY A 13 -5.21 4.78 4.97
N GLU A 14 -4.50 5.59 5.76
CA GLU A 14 -4.49 7.04 5.61
C GLU A 14 -3.80 7.49 4.32
N ALA A 15 -2.69 6.86 3.96
CA ALA A 15 -1.96 7.16 2.74
C ALA A 15 -2.78 6.78 1.49
N GLU A 16 -3.44 5.63 1.49
CA GLU A 16 -4.37 5.24 0.41
C GLU A 16 -5.54 6.23 0.28
N GLN A 17 -6.16 6.64 1.39
CA GLN A 17 -7.28 7.59 1.36
C GLN A 17 -6.88 8.96 0.82
N LYS A 18 -5.66 9.43 1.12
CA LYS A 18 -5.14 10.72 0.68
C LYS A 18 -4.51 10.67 -0.72
N GLY A 19 -4.32 9.48 -1.29
CA GLY A 19 -3.53 9.31 -2.51
C GLY A 19 -2.06 9.68 -2.33
N ASP A 20 -1.51 9.52 -1.11
CA ASP A 20 -0.12 9.86 -0.80
C ASP A 20 0.84 8.79 -1.34
N VAL A 21 1.15 8.91 -2.63
CA VAL A 21 2.04 7.98 -3.36
C VAL A 21 3.43 7.93 -2.72
N ALA A 22 3.94 9.05 -2.19
CA ALA A 22 5.27 9.10 -1.59
C ALA A 22 5.31 8.29 -0.29
N ALA A 23 4.30 8.42 0.57
CA ALA A 23 4.16 7.61 1.78
C ALA A 23 3.99 6.12 1.43
N LEU A 24 3.11 5.80 0.48
CA LEU A 24 2.91 4.41 0.04
C LEU A 24 4.19 3.80 -0.55
N GLN A 25 5.00 4.58 -1.27
CA GLN A 25 6.27 4.10 -1.83
C GLN A 25 7.28 3.71 -0.74
N GLN A 26 7.25 4.37 0.42
CA GLN A 26 8.10 4.03 1.58
C GLN A 26 7.54 2.86 2.41
N LEU A 27 6.21 2.75 2.52
CA LEU A 27 5.57 1.70 3.31
C LEU A 27 5.61 0.33 2.64
N LEU A 28 5.54 0.28 1.31
CA LEU A 28 5.49 -0.97 0.55
C LEU A 28 6.91 -1.54 0.32
N ALA A 29 7.09 -2.82 0.61
CA ALA A 29 8.31 -3.54 0.24
C ALA A 29 8.53 -3.57 -1.29
N ASP A 30 9.77 -3.70 -1.73
CA ASP A 30 10.09 -3.64 -3.17
C ASP A 30 9.48 -4.78 -3.98
N ASP A 31 9.27 -5.94 -3.35
CA ASP A 31 8.61 -7.13 -3.90
C ASP A 31 7.11 -7.19 -3.56
N PHE A 32 6.52 -6.09 -3.09
CA PHE A 32 5.10 -6.03 -2.74
C PHE A 32 4.19 -6.39 -3.92
N MET A 33 3.20 -7.23 -3.61
CA MET A 33 2.14 -7.64 -4.52
C MET A 33 0.76 -7.40 -3.87
N CYS A 34 -0.09 -6.66 -4.57
CA CYS A 34 -1.50 -6.48 -4.20
C CYS A 34 -2.36 -7.48 -4.97
N VAL A 35 -3.22 -8.22 -4.28
CA VAL A 35 -4.21 -9.11 -4.91
C VAL A 35 -5.56 -8.41 -4.89
N GLY A 36 -6.11 -8.18 -6.08
CA GLY A 36 -7.43 -7.62 -6.24
C GLY A 36 -8.55 -8.61 -5.93
N PRO A 37 -9.80 -8.13 -5.80
CA PRO A 37 -10.96 -8.97 -5.45
C PRO A 37 -11.26 -10.09 -6.47
N LEU A 38 -10.75 -9.98 -7.70
CA LEU A 38 -10.89 -10.99 -8.75
C LEU A 38 -9.63 -11.84 -8.96
N GLY A 39 -8.65 -11.75 -8.04
CA GLY A 39 -7.42 -12.55 -8.09
C GLY A 39 -6.33 -12.03 -9.04
N PHE A 40 -6.52 -10.86 -9.65
CA PHE A 40 -5.44 -10.20 -10.38
C PHE A 40 -4.37 -9.71 -9.41
N GLN A 41 -3.12 -9.67 -9.87
CA GLN A 41 -1.98 -9.27 -9.08
C GLN A 41 -1.39 -7.97 -9.63
N LEU A 42 -1.09 -7.03 -8.75
CA LEU A 42 -0.42 -5.78 -9.07
C LEU A 42 0.91 -5.70 -8.33
N THR A 43 1.96 -5.32 -9.04
CA THR A 43 3.24 -4.96 -8.41
C THR A 43 3.09 -3.67 -7.59
N LYS A 44 4.09 -3.35 -6.75
CA LYS A 44 4.20 -2.02 -6.09
C LYS A 44 3.97 -0.87 -7.07
N ALA A 45 4.67 -0.85 -8.21
CA ALA A 45 4.54 0.21 -9.20
C ALA A 45 3.12 0.31 -9.78
N GLN A 46 2.49 -0.82 -10.09
CA GLN A 46 1.12 -0.86 -10.60
C GLN A 46 0.08 -0.45 -9.53
N THR A 47 0.34 -0.77 -8.26
CA THR A 47 -0.50 -0.34 -7.14
C THR A 47 -0.44 1.17 -6.96
N LEU A 48 0.76 1.76 -6.97
CA LEU A 48 0.96 3.21 -6.81
C LEU A 48 0.35 4.01 -7.97
N ALA A 49 0.40 3.48 -9.20
CA ALA A 49 -0.18 4.12 -10.38
C ALA A 49 -1.71 4.28 -10.32
N ARG A 50 -2.40 3.67 -9.34
CA ARG A 50 -3.84 3.85 -9.11
C ARG A 50 -4.19 5.22 -8.49
N PHE A 51 -3.21 5.93 -7.93
CA PHE A 51 -3.41 7.17 -7.17
C PHE A 51 -2.89 8.41 -7.92
N THR A 52 -2.51 8.27 -9.19
CA THR A 52 -1.99 9.34 -10.06
C THR A 52 -2.90 9.62 -11.24
#